data_AF-A0A5N5TH63-F1
#
_entry.id   AF-A0A5N5TH63-F1
#
_cell.length_a   1.000
_cell.length_b   1.000
_cell.length_c   1.000
_cell.angle_alpha   90.00
_cell.angle_beta   90.00
_cell.angle_gamma   90.00
#
_symmetry.space_group_name_H-M   'P 1'
#
loop_
_entity.id
_entity.type
_entity.pdbx_description
1 polymer ?
#
loop_
_entity_poly.entity_id
_entity_poly.type
_entity_poly.pdbx_seq_one_letter_code
_entity_poly.pdbx_strand_id
1 'polypeptide(L)'
;MSSRNAPSASNRRKKSVSKSQRANVLFPVGRLHRYLKEGTHKFRIGVGAAVYAASVIEYLTAEVLELAGNTARDSKKFRITPRHILFAVATDKELNDLLHNVTIASGGVIPRIHPQLIPKKKPGSTLPPSTLNTTKVLPVSKVTKKLTVVQQDITTVTADAIVHPTNGSFAMLGEIGQALEKAGGKKLVQEIADTQKKSGSLAPCDVSVSASYNLPSRWIIHVNGPSHGDVNAYDKLETSVKNCLILADLKNFKSIALPSIGSGKAGFPKQQAAQTIIKAICNYFVNVMSSSLKQIYFVLYDMESIGAYTSELAKLDG
;
A
#
# COMPACT_ATOMS: atom_id res chain seq x y z
N MET A 1 -30.22 72.74 -8.16
CA MET A 1 -29.56 71.59 -8.84
C MET A 1 -28.15 71.44 -8.29
N SER A 2 -27.77 70.18 -8.04
CA SER A 2 -26.39 69.67 -7.93
C SER A 2 -25.56 70.14 -6.71
N SER A 3 -24.77 69.30 -6.04
CA SER A 3 -24.10 68.09 -6.50
C SER A 3 -24.02 67.02 -5.39
N ARG A 4 -24.09 65.75 -5.80
CA ARG A 4 -23.85 64.58 -4.95
C ARG A 4 -22.35 64.26 -4.94
N ASN A 5 -21.78 64.07 -3.76
CA ASN A 5 -20.47 63.44 -3.59
C ASN A 5 -20.56 61.94 -3.91
N ALA A 6 -19.73 61.46 -4.84
CA ALA A 6 -19.51 60.04 -5.08
C ALA A 6 -18.22 59.58 -4.37
N PRO A 7 -18.19 58.41 -3.70
CA PRO A 7 -16.99 57.92 -3.04
C PRO A 7 -16.03 57.28 -4.05
N SER A 8 -14.75 57.60 -3.93
CA SER A 8 -13.66 57.05 -4.73
C SER A 8 -13.44 55.56 -4.45
N ALA A 9 -13.32 54.75 -5.51
CA ALA A 9 -13.09 53.32 -5.46
C ALA A 9 -11.78 52.94 -4.73
N SER A 10 -11.89 52.11 -3.70
CA SER A 10 -10.74 51.57 -2.96
C SER A 10 -10.02 50.49 -3.78
N ASN A 11 -8.75 50.73 -4.08
CA ASN A 11 -7.90 49.81 -4.81
C ASN A 11 -7.51 48.60 -3.91
N ARG A 12 -8.21 47.47 -4.04
CA ARG A 12 -7.91 46.24 -3.28
C ARG A 12 -6.54 45.68 -3.70
N ARG A 13 -5.49 45.91 -2.90
CA ARG A 13 -4.18 45.26 -3.06
C ARG A 13 -4.33 43.74 -3.00
N LYS A 14 -3.92 43.03 -4.07
CA LYS A 14 -3.85 41.56 -4.09
C LYS A 14 -2.96 41.07 -2.94
N LYS A 15 -3.46 40.11 -2.15
CA LYS A 15 -2.68 39.49 -1.05
C LYS A 15 -1.44 38.80 -1.63
N SER A 16 -0.27 39.09 -1.06
CA SER A 16 0.99 38.45 -1.43
C SER A 16 0.94 36.98 -0.99
N VAL A 17 1.17 36.07 -1.93
CA VAL A 17 1.24 34.62 -1.68
C VAL A 17 2.68 34.23 -1.42
N SER A 18 2.93 33.46 -0.36
CA SER A 18 4.28 33.01 0.00
C SER A 18 4.85 32.05 -1.06
N LYS A 19 6.19 31.98 -1.15
CA LYS A 19 6.86 31.04 -2.07
C LYS A 19 6.51 29.59 -1.77
N SER A 20 6.36 29.21 -0.49
CA SER A 20 5.90 27.89 -0.07
C SER A 20 4.48 27.59 -0.54
N GLN A 21 3.55 28.54 -0.34
CA GLN A 21 2.17 28.37 -0.76
C GLN A 21 2.02 28.31 -2.30
N ARG A 22 2.86 29.04 -3.05
CA ARG A 22 2.92 28.92 -4.52
C ARG A 22 3.48 27.58 -4.99
N ALA A 23 4.41 27.00 -4.23
CA ALA A 23 5.04 25.73 -4.54
C ALA A 23 4.29 24.52 -3.95
N ASN A 24 3.20 24.75 -3.22
CA ASN A 24 2.41 23.73 -2.53
C ASN A 24 3.22 22.81 -1.60
N VAL A 25 4.13 23.40 -0.82
CA VAL A 25 4.93 22.71 0.20
C VAL A 25 4.69 23.37 1.56
N LEU A 26 4.63 22.58 2.62
CA LEU A 26 4.53 23.05 4.00
C LEU A 26 5.84 23.70 4.48
N PHE A 27 6.99 23.19 4.01
CA PHE A 27 8.31 23.63 4.44
C PHE A 27 8.64 25.05 3.92
N PRO A 28 9.42 25.84 4.69
CA PRO A 28 9.63 27.26 4.41
C PRO A 28 10.66 27.49 3.28
N VAL A 29 10.20 27.50 2.02
CA VAL A 29 11.00 27.74 0.81
C VAL A 29 11.81 29.03 0.91
N GLY A 30 11.22 30.10 1.45
CA GLY A 30 11.93 31.39 1.60
C GLY A 30 13.14 31.31 2.54
N ARG A 31 13.02 30.54 3.63
CA ARG A 31 14.10 30.35 4.61
C ARG A 31 15.20 29.48 4.02
N LEU A 32 14.83 28.39 3.36
CA LEU A 32 15.78 27.51 2.67
C LEU A 32 16.51 28.25 1.54
N HIS A 33 15.83 29.11 0.79
CA HIS A 33 16.47 29.94 -0.24
C HIS A 33 17.55 30.85 0.34
N ARG A 34 17.29 31.42 1.52
CA ARG A 34 18.29 32.24 2.22
C ARG A 34 19.48 31.39 2.67
N TYR A 35 19.24 30.24 3.32
CA TYR A 35 20.32 29.36 3.77
C TYR A 35 21.17 28.81 2.62
N LEU A 36 20.56 28.49 1.48
CA LEU A 36 21.30 28.07 0.30
C LEU A 36 22.23 29.19 -0.20
N LYS A 37 21.77 30.44 -0.23
CA LYS A 37 22.61 31.59 -0.61
C LYS A 37 23.73 31.87 0.38
N GLU A 38 23.47 31.70 1.67
CA GLU A 38 24.47 31.85 2.72
C GLU A 38 25.51 30.71 2.68
N GLY A 39 25.13 29.48 2.35
CA GLY A 39 26.06 28.35 2.28
C GLY A 39 26.84 28.22 0.97
N THR A 40 26.40 28.87 -0.11
CA THR A 40 26.97 28.69 -1.47
C THR A 40 27.28 30.02 -2.16
N HIS A 41 28.13 30.82 -1.52
CA HIS A 41 28.52 32.16 -2.01
C HIS A 41 29.07 32.20 -3.45
N LYS A 42 29.58 31.07 -3.96
CA LYS A 42 30.15 30.95 -5.31
C LYS A 42 29.08 30.80 -6.41
N PHE A 43 27.85 30.43 -6.08
CA PHE A 43 26.81 30.10 -7.05
C PHE A 43 25.59 31.01 -6.95
N ARG A 44 24.99 31.34 -8.10
CA ARG A 44 23.71 32.06 -8.14
C ARG A 44 22.56 31.08 -7.90
N ILE A 45 21.94 31.15 -6.73
CA ILE A 45 20.86 30.23 -6.35
C ILE A 45 19.49 30.72 -6.84
N GLY A 46 18.90 29.98 -7.78
CA GLY A 46 17.53 30.17 -8.25
C GLY A 46 16.47 29.74 -7.22
N VAL A 47 15.24 30.23 -7.38
CA VAL A 47 14.12 29.87 -6.48
C VAL A 47 13.79 28.37 -6.59
N GLY A 48 13.94 27.77 -7.77
CA GLY A 48 13.69 26.34 -7.99
C GLY A 48 14.54 25.42 -7.12
N ALA A 49 15.81 25.76 -6.87
CA ALA A 49 16.69 24.99 -5.99
C ALA A 49 16.16 24.97 -4.54
N ALA A 50 15.62 26.10 -4.07
CA ALA A 50 15.02 26.19 -2.74
C ALA A 50 13.69 25.42 -2.64
N VAL A 51 12.89 25.40 -3.72
CA VAL A 51 11.66 24.59 -3.78
C VAL A 51 12.00 23.10 -3.79
N TYR A 52 13.00 22.68 -4.58
CA TYR A 52 13.46 21.31 -4.62
C TYR A 52 13.96 20.84 -3.24
N ALA A 53 14.85 21.60 -2.62
CA ALA A 53 15.35 21.29 -1.28
C ALA A 53 14.21 21.22 -0.24
N ALA A 54 13.26 22.15 -0.29
CA ALA A 54 12.09 22.11 0.60
C ALA A 54 11.26 20.85 0.39
N SER A 55 11.01 20.48 -0.86
CA SER A 55 10.20 19.31 -1.22
C SER A 55 10.86 18.01 -0.78
N VAL A 56 12.18 17.87 -1.00
CA VAL A 56 12.93 16.67 -0.59
C VAL A 56 12.96 16.53 0.93
N ILE A 57 13.25 17.60 1.66
CA ILE A 57 13.28 17.55 3.13
C ILE A 57 11.88 17.29 3.69
N GLU A 58 10.84 17.89 3.10
CA GLU A 58 9.44 17.65 3.49
C GLU A 58 9.05 16.19 3.28
N TYR A 59 9.40 15.61 2.14
CA TYR A 59 9.18 14.20 1.84
C TYR A 59 9.89 13.29 2.86
N LEU A 60 11.18 13.50 3.09
CA LEU A 60 11.96 12.71 4.05
C LEU A 60 11.42 12.86 5.48
N THR A 61 11.00 14.07 5.86
CA THR A 61 10.41 14.31 7.18
C THR A 61 9.06 13.63 7.32
N ALA A 62 8.22 13.67 6.28
CA ALA A 62 6.93 13.00 6.27
C ALA A 62 7.10 11.49 6.44
N GLU A 63 8.03 10.87 5.71
CA GLU A 63 8.33 9.43 5.81
C GLU A 63 8.80 9.05 7.22
N VAL A 64 9.78 9.78 7.77
CA VAL A 64 10.26 9.54 9.14
C VAL A 64 9.15 9.72 10.18
N LEU A 65 8.31 10.75 10.03
CA LEU A 65 7.20 11.01 10.96
C LEU A 65 6.09 9.98 10.84
N GLU A 66 5.81 9.47 9.65
CA GLU A 66 4.89 8.38 9.43
C GLU A 66 5.39 7.15 10.19
N LEU A 67 6.59 6.66 9.88
CA LEU A 67 7.18 5.48 10.53
C LEU A 67 7.36 5.65 12.06
N ALA A 68 7.74 6.83 12.52
CA ALA A 68 7.85 7.12 13.96
C ALA A 68 6.48 7.23 14.65
N GLY A 69 5.49 7.80 13.97
CA GLY A 69 4.10 7.80 14.41
C GLY A 69 3.56 6.38 14.55
N ASN A 70 3.97 5.50 13.63
CA ASN A 70 3.63 4.10 13.64
C ASN A 70 4.17 3.41 14.89
N THR A 71 5.47 3.56 15.10
CA THR A 71 6.18 3.04 16.27
C THR A 71 5.59 3.57 17.59
N ALA A 72 5.18 4.84 17.63
CA ALA A 72 4.55 5.44 18.80
C ALA A 72 3.18 4.81 19.11
N ARG A 73 2.35 4.64 18.09
CA ARG A 73 1.03 4.01 18.19
C ARG A 73 1.13 2.56 18.65
N ASP A 74 2.19 1.88 18.23
CA ASP A 74 2.47 0.49 18.57
C ASP A 74 2.81 0.34 20.05
N SER A 75 3.62 1.26 20.54
CA SER A 75 3.94 1.45 21.95
C SER A 75 2.77 2.00 22.80
N LYS A 76 1.57 2.14 22.20
CA LYS A 76 0.37 2.73 22.81
C LYS A 76 0.61 4.15 23.36
N LYS A 77 1.46 4.93 22.71
CA LYS A 77 1.75 6.32 23.04
C LYS A 77 1.16 7.24 21.97
N PHE A 78 0.53 8.33 22.40
CA PHE A 78 0.03 9.38 21.50
C PHE A 78 1.09 10.40 21.11
N ARG A 79 2.24 10.40 21.81
CA ARG A 79 3.36 11.31 21.57
C ARG A 79 4.51 10.56 20.92
N ILE A 80 5.01 11.08 19.80
CA ILE A 80 6.26 10.62 19.19
C ILE A 80 7.41 11.05 20.11
N THR A 81 8.29 10.10 20.45
CA THR A 81 9.48 10.33 21.29
C THR A 81 10.71 9.99 20.47
N PRO A 82 11.93 10.45 20.86
CA PRO A 82 13.15 10.12 20.13
C PRO A 82 13.38 8.62 19.97
N ARG A 83 12.90 7.80 20.93
CA ARG A 83 12.90 6.34 20.83
C ARG A 83 12.11 5.83 19.63
N HIS A 84 10.92 6.39 19.38
CA HIS A 84 10.10 6.00 18.24
C HIS A 84 10.77 6.33 16.91
N ILE A 85 11.50 7.47 16.85
CA ILE A 85 12.28 7.86 15.66
C ILE A 85 13.46 6.90 15.46
N LEU A 86 14.20 6.58 16.53
CA LEU A 86 15.33 5.64 16.46
C LEU A 86 14.90 4.27 15.92
N PHE A 87 13.79 3.74 16.44
CA PHE A 87 13.24 2.47 15.97
C PHE A 87 12.80 2.56 14.50
N ALA A 88 12.02 3.59 14.15
CA ALA A 88 11.54 3.79 12.78
C ALA A 88 12.67 3.83 11.75
N VAL A 89 13.71 4.62 12.03
CA VAL A 89 14.90 4.71 11.17
C VAL A 89 15.63 3.38 11.09
N ALA A 90 15.83 2.69 12.22
CA ALA A 90 16.58 1.45 12.24
C ALA A 90 15.86 0.25 11.60
N THR A 91 14.52 0.27 11.56
CA THR A 91 13.72 -0.78 10.93
C THR A 91 13.59 -0.61 9.43
N ASP A 92 13.74 0.62 8.92
CA ASP A 92 13.70 0.89 7.50
C ASP A 92 15.11 0.85 6.89
N LYS A 93 15.28 0.08 5.81
CA LYS A 93 16.61 -0.15 5.22
C LYS A 93 17.19 1.13 4.63
N GLU A 94 16.37 1.91 3.91
CA GLU A 94 16.82 3.09 3.19
C GLU A 94 17.15 4.23 4.15
N LEU A 95 16.30 4.45 5.16
CA LEU A 95 16.54 5.44 6.21
C LEU A 95 17.71 5.05 7.11
N ASN A 96 17.85 3.78 7.47
CA ASN A 96 18.99 3.32 8.25
C ASN A 96 20.30 3.53 7.50
N ASP A 97 20.32 3.29 6.19
CA ASP A 97 21.50 3.54 5.35
C ASP A 97 21.77 5.05 5.18
N LEU A 98 20.73 5.84 4.92
CA LEU A 98 20.83 7.31 4.82
C LEU A 98 21.32 7.95 6.12
N LEU A 99 20.91 7.42 7.28
CA LEU A 99 21.17 7.98 8.61
C LEU A 99 22.14 7.13 9.44
N HIS A 100 22.92 6.23 8.84
CA HIS A 100 23.77 5.27 9.56
C HIS A 100 24.79 5.92 10.52
N ASN A 101 25.22 7.16 10.24
CA ASN A 101 26.16 7.92 11.07
C ASN A 101 25.48 9.00 11.94
N VAL A 102 24.15 9.00 12.04
CA VAL A 102 23.42 10.00 12.80
C VAL A 102 23.04 9.45 14.17
N THR A 103 23.44 10.16 15.23
CA THR A 103 23.05 9.83 16.61
C THR A 103 21.71 10.45 16.96
N ILE A 104 20.70 9.63 17.23
CA ILE A 104 19.39 10.08 17.74
C ILE A 104 19.44 10.12 19.27
N ALA A 105 19.66 11.33 19.82
CA ALA A 105 19.72 11.55 21.26
C ALA A 105 18.42 11.11 21.96
N SER A 106 18.55 10.50 23.14
CA SER A 106 17.43 9.96 23.93
C SER A 106 16.62 8.84 23.24
N GLY A 107 17.13 8.28 22.14
CA GLY A 107 16.50 7.14 21.45
C GLY A 107 16.63 5.81 22.21
N GLY A 108 17.66 5.67 23.04
CA GLY A 108 18.02 4.41 23.68
C GLY A 108 18.76 3.47 22.73
N VAL A 109 18.64 2.16 22.93
CA VAL A 109 19.25 1.14 22.08
C VAL A 109 18.18 0.28 21.41
N ILE A 110 18.49 -0.21 20.21
CA ILE A 110 17.68 -1.21 19.54
C ILE A 110 17.82 -2.53 20.31
N PRO A 111 16.71 -3.18 20.72
CA PRO A 111 16.75 -4.45 21.42
C PRO A 111 17.47 -5.51 20.60
N ARG A 112 18.58 -6.03 21.14
CA ARG A 112 19.32 -7.16 20.58
C ARG A 112 19.56 -8.17 21.69
N ILE A 113 18.86 -9.30 21.65
CA ILE A 113 19.07 -10.38 22.61
C ILE A 113 20.15 -11.30 22.04
N HIS A 114 21.22 -11.51 22.79
CA HIS A 114 22.24 -12.49 22.42
C HIS A 114 21.61 -13.89 22.34
N PRO A 115 21.86 -14.68 21.27
CA PRO A 115 21.29 -16.02 21.13
C PRO A 115 21.52 -16.94 22.35
N GLN A 116 22.61 -16.71 23.09
CA GLN A 116 22.97 -17.42 24.32
C GLN A 116 22.04 -17.11 25.52
N LEU A 117 21.35 -15.97 25.49
CA LEU A 117 20.39 -15.54 26.52
C LEU A 117 18.96 -16.00 26.20
N ILE A 118 18.75 -16.65 25.06
CA ILE A 118 17.48 -17.29 24.71
C ILE A 118 17.40 -18.62 25.47
N PRO A 119 16.37 -18.85 26.31
CA PRO A 119 16.25 -20.10 27.06
C PRO A 119 16.23 -21.32 26.11
N LYS A 120 17.11 -22.30 26.32
CA LYS A 120 17.07 -23.56 25.57
C LYS A 120 15.77 -24.31 25.91
N LYS A 121 14.92 -24.54 24.90
CA LYS A 121 13.61 -25.19 25.03
C LYS A 121 13.76 -26.63 25.57
N LYS A 122 13.19 -26.93 26.73
CA LYS A 122 12.91 -28.33 27.16
C LYS A 122 11.68 -28.85 26.40
N PRO A 123 11.64 -30.13 25.98
CA PRO A 123 10.48 -30.69 25.34
C PRO A 123 9.36 -30.87 26.38
N GLY A 124 8.26 -30.13 26.26
CA GLY A 124 7.04 -30.41 27.04
C GLY A 124 6.50 -29.30 27.96
N SER A 125 7.01 -28.06 27.97
CA SER A 125 6.37 -26.96 28.71
C SER A 125 5.91 -25.82 27.80
N THR A 126 4.60 -25.58 27.77
CA THR A 126 3.97 -24.37 27.24
C THR A 126 4.19 -23.24 28.25
N LEU A 127 5.25 -22.47 28.06
CA LEU A 127 5.38 -21.15 28.66
C LEU A 127 4.64 -20.12 27.78
N PRO A 128 3.97 -19.12 28.36
CA PRO A 128 3.40 -18.03 27.58
C PRO A 128 4.53 -17.35 26.79
N PRO A 129 4.33 -16.98 25.52
CA PRO A 129 5.37 -16.33 24.74
C PRO A 129 5.78 -15.05 25.47
N SER A 130 7.05 -15.02 25.84
CA SER A 130 7.74 -13.87 26.40
C SER A 130 7.44 -12.63 25.55
N THR A 131 7.12 -11.54 26.24
CA THR A 131 6.80 -10.21 25.70
C THR A 131 7.98 -9.58 24.96
N LEU A 132 8.30 -10.11 23.79
CA LEU A 132 8.97 -9.40 22.72
C LEU A 132 7.88 -8.76 21.86
N ASN A 133 7.38 -7.63 22.32
CA ASN A 133 6.31 -6.91 21.65
C ASN A 133 6.89 -5.90 20.65
N THR A 134 6.78 -6.21 19.36
CA THR A 134 5.67 -5.84 18.46
C THR A 134 5.65 -4.34 18.14
N THR A 135 6.22 -4.01 16.97
CA THR A 135 5.43 -3.28 15.95
C THR A 135 4.01 -3.86 16.00
N LYS A 136 2.99 -3.03 16.04
CA LYS A 136 1.59 -3.43 16.09
C LYS A 136 1.15 -3.83 14.68
N VAL A 137 1.95 -4.72 14.11
CA VAL A 137 1.52 -5.82 13.27
C VAL A 137 0.20 -6.30 13.82
N LEU A 138 -0.85 -6.23 13.01
CA LEU A 138 -2.08 -6.95 13.33
C LEU A 138 -1.63 -8.38 13.62
N PRO A 139 -1.86 -8.93 14.84
CA PRO A 139 -1.56 -10.33 15.09
C PRO A 139 -2.21 -11.12 13.96
N VAL A 140 -1.51 -12.14 13.44
CA VAL A 140 -2.00 -12.93 12.30
C VAL A 140 -3.45 -13.36 12.52
N SER A 141 -3.84 -13.67 13.77
CA SER A 141 -5.22 -13.95 14.22
C SER A 141 -6.26 -12.82 14.07
N LYS A 142 -5.86 -11.56 13.89
CA LYS A 142 -6.72 -10.44 13.48
C LYS A 142 -6.75 -10.24 11.96
N VAL A 143 -5.72 -10.69 11.25
CA VAL A 143 -5.69 -10.71 9.78
C VAL A 143 -6.59 -11.83 9.28
N THR A 144 -6.53 -13.03 9.89
CA THR A 144 -7.38 -14.19 9.52
C THR A 144 -8.87 -13.88 9.60
N LYS A 145 -9.31 -13.07 10.57
CA LYS A 145 -10.71 -12.60 10.67
C LYS A 145 -11.19 -11.75 9.49
N LYS A 146 -10.28 -11.23 8.66
CA LYS A 146 -10.60 -10.49 7.43
C LYS A 146 -10.55 -11.36 6.19
N LEU A 147 -10.06 -12.60 6.27
CA LEU A 147 -9.89 -13.49 5.14
C LEU A 147 -11.02 -14.51 5.13
N THR A 148 -11.74 -14.62 4.02
CA THR A 148 -12.84 -15.58 3.91
C THR A 148 -12.79 -16.28 2.58
N VAL A 149 -12.78 -17.61 2.61
CA VAL A 149 -12.94 -18.44 1.41
C VAL A 149 -14.43 -18.56 1.13
N VAL A 150 -14.82 -18.29 -0.12
CA VAL A 150 -16.21 -18.41 -0.57
C VAL A 150 -16.25 -19.24 -1.84
N GLN A 151 -17.12 -20.24 -1.86
CA GLN A 151 -17.39 -21.04 -3.05
C GLN A 151 -18.52 -20.41 -3.85
N GLN A 152 -18.19 -19.63 -4.89
CA GLN A 152 -19.19 -18.98 -5.74
C GLN A 152 -18.57 -18.45 -7.05
N ASP A 153 -19.41 -17.97 -7.96
CA ASP A 153 -18.98 -17.20 -9.13
C ASP A 153 -18.52 -15.79 -8.70
N ILE A 154 -17.32 -15.39 -9.12
CA ILE A 154 -16.76 -14.06 -8.83
C ILE A 154 -17.60 -12.92 -9.39
N THR A 155 -18.45 -13.16 -10.39
CA THR A 155 -19.37 -12.16 -10.93
C THR A 155 -20.54 -11.86 -10.01
N THR A 156 -20.83 -12.74 -9.05
CA THR A 156 -21.94 -12.63 -8.09
C THR A 156 -21.54 -12.15 -6.70
N VAL A 157 -20.23 -12.02 -6.44
CA VAL A 157 -19.72 -11.56 -5.13
C VAL A 157 -20.06 -10.09 -4.89
N THR A 158 -20.52 -9.80 -3.66
CA THR A 158 -20.70 -8.43 -3.20
C THR A 158 -19.43 -7.96 -2.47
N ALA A 159 -18.57 -7.26 -3.18
CA ALA A 159 -17.36 -6.61 -2.67
C ALA A 159 -17.15 -5.27 -3.40
N ASP A 160 -16.43 -4.31 -2.81
CA ASP A 160 -16.20 -3.03 -3.47
C ASP A 160 -15.44 -3.19 -4.79
N ALA A 161 -14.47 -4.11 -4.81
CA ALA A 161 -13.73 -4.47 -6.02
C ALA A 161 -13.55 -5.98 -6.18
N ILE A 162 -13.56 -6.44 -7.42
CA ILE A 162 -13.15 -7.78 -7.84
C ILE A 162 -11.81 -7.71 -8.59
N VAL A 163 -10.95 -8.70 -8.40
CA VAL A 163 -9.68 -8.79 -9.13
C VAL A 163 -9.86 -9.63 -10.39
N HIS A 164 -9.42 -9.07 -11.52
CA HIS A 164 -9.37 -9.71 -12.83
C HIS A 164 -7.90 -9.93 -13.23
N PRO A 165 -7.37 -11.16 -13.08
CA PRO A 165 -6.07 -11.54 -13.63
C PRO A 165 -6.12 -11.52 -15.15
N THR A 166 -5.28 -10.68 -15.75
CA THR A 166 -5.20 -10.43 -17.19
C THR A 166 -3.72 -10.39 -17.63
N ASN A 167 -3.49 -10.10 -18.90
CA ASN A 167 -2.20 -9.71 -19.47
C ASN A 167 -2.10 -8.18 -19.66
N GLY A 168 -1.01 -7.74 -20.29
CA GLY A 168 -0.74 -6.33 -20.62
C GLY A 168 -1.85 -5.62 -21.42
N SER A 169 -2.66 -6.37 -22.18
CA SER A 169 -3.71 -5.81 -23.05
C SER A 169 -5.13 -5.92 -22.48
N PHE A 170 -5.29 -6.12 -21.17
CA PHE A 170 -6.60 -6.24 -20.52
C PHE A 170 -7.50 -7.34 -21.12
N ALA A 171 -6.89 -8.40 -21.65
CA ALA A 171 -7.61 -9.45 -22.33
C ALA A 171 -8.62 -10.15 -21.40
N MET A 172 -9.88 -10.20 -21.84
CA MET A 172 -10.98 -10.90 -21.15
C MET A 172 -10.93 -12.42 -21.38
N LEU A 173 -9.73 -13.00 -21.23
CA LEU A 173 -9.47 -14.41 -21.51
C LEU A 173 -9.52 -15.25 -20.23
N GLY A 174 -9.74 -16.56 -20.42
CA GLY A 174 -9.82 -17.49 -19.30
C GLY A 174 -11.15 -17.42 -18.59
N GLU A 175 -11.30 -18.23 -17.53
CA GLU A 175 -12.59 -18.45 -16.87
C GLU A 175 -13.16 -17.16 -16.28
N ILE A 176 -12.31 -16.36 -15.62
CA ILE A 176 -12.71 -15.09 -15.01
C ILE A 176 -13.05 -14.04 -16.06
N GLY A 177 -12.20 -13.89 -17.09
CA GLY A 177 -12.44 -12.94 -18.18
C GLY A 177 -13.74 -13.22 -18.92
N GLN A 178 -14.01 -14.50 -19.23
CA GLN A 178 -15.26 -14.92 -19.88
C GLN A 178 -16.49 -14.73 -18.98
N ALA A 179 -16.36 -15.06 -17.69
CA ALA A 179 -17.44 -14.84 -16.72
C ALA A 179 -17.78 -13.35 -16.62
N LEU A 180 -16.78 -12.48 -16.53
CA LEU A 180 -16.96 -11.03 -16.47
C LEU A 180 -17.56 -10.47 -17.76
N GLU A 181 -17.09 -10.89 -18.93
CA GLU A 181 -17.66 -10.46 -20.21
C GLU A 181 -19.13 -10.87 -20.34
N LYS A 182 -19.46 -12.12 -19.96
CA LYS A 182 -20.83 -12.62 -19.99
C LYS A 182 -21.76 -11.89 -19.02
N ALA A 183 -21.29 -11.64 -17.80
CA ALA A 183 -22.09 -10.97 -16.77
C ALA A 183 -22.22 -9.46 -17.02
N GLY A 184 -21.11 -8.78 -17.34
CA GLY A 184 -21.06 -7.34 -17.54
C GLY A 184 -21.54 -6.85 -18.91
N GLY A 185 -21.55 -7.74 -19.90
CA GLY A 185 -22.00 -7.47 -21.26
C GLY A 185 -21.16 -6.41 -21.98
N LYS A 186 -21.71 -5.88 -23.08
CA LYS A 186 -21.00 -4.96 -23.99
C LYS A 186 -20.48 -3.69 -23.32
N LYS A 187 -21.20 -3.16 -22.32
CA LYS A 187 -20.80 -1.96 -21.59
C LYS A 187 -19.51 -2.16 -20.80
N LEU A 188 -19.37 -3.32 -20.15
CA LEU A 188 -18.15 -3.64 -19.41
C LEU A 188 -16.95 -3.75 -20.35
N VAL A 189 -17.12 -4.46 -21.48
CA VAL A 189 -16.05 -4.62 -22.47
C VAL A 189 -15.60 -3.26 -23.02
N GLN A 190 -16.53 -2.35 -23.27
CA GLN A 190 -16.22 -0.98 -23.69
C GLN A 190 -15.44 -0.20 -22.62
N GLU A 191 -15.86 -0.25 -21.35
CA GLU A 191 -15.16 0.43 -20.26
C GLU A 191 -13.72 -0.08 -20.08
N ILE A 192 -13.52 -1.40 -20.20
CA ILE A 192 -12.18 -2.00 -20.10
C ILE A 192 -11.31 -1.56 -21.29
N ALA A 193 -11.86 -1.54 -22.50
CA ALA A 193 -11.15 -1.05 -23.69
C ALA A 193 -10.78 0.45 -23.56
N ASP A 194 -11.68 1.27 -23.01
CA ASP A 194 -11.40 2.69 -22.79
C ASP A 194 -10.41 2.91 -21.65
N THR A 195 -10.43 2.05 -20.62
CA THR A 195 -9.42 2.03 -19.57
C THR A 195 -8.05 1.72 -20.17
N GLN A 196 -7.93 0.68 -20.99
CA GLN A 196 -6.68 0.34 -21.70
C GLN A 196 -6.16 1.50 -22.56
N LYS A 197 -7.03 2.22 -23.27
CA LYS A 197 -6.62 3.39 -24.06
C LYS A 197 -6.11 4.54 -23.17
N LYS A 198 -6.65 4.70 -21.97
CA LYS A 198 -6.27 5.77 -21.02
C LYS A 198 -5.00 5.43 -20.24
N SER A 199 -4.88 4.20 -19.73
CA SER A 199 -3.75 3.77 -18.90
C SER A 199 -2.58 3.18 -19.70
N GLY A 200 -2.81 2.80 -20.96
CA GLY A 200 -1.83 2.09 -21.78
C GLY A 200 -1.77 0.60 -21.47
N SER A 201 -0.69 -0.06 -21.91
CA SER A 201 -0.47 -1.47 -21.59
C SER A 201 -0.01 -1.63 -20.14
N LEU A 202 -0.52 -2.65 -19.45
CA LEU A 202 -0.04 -3.00 -18.11
C LEU A 202 1.35 -3.63 -18.18
N ALA A 203 2.30 -3.08 -17.43
CA ALA A 203 3.58 -3.75 -17.21
C ALA A 203 3.39 -5.02 -16.35
N PRO A 204 4.35 -5.97 -16.34
CA PRO A 204 4.26 -7.13 -15.46
C PRO A 204 4.10 -6.73 -13.99
N CYS A 205 3.20 -7.40 -13.27
CA CYS A 205 2.78 -7.13 -11.89
C CYS A 205 2.04 -5.80 -11.67
N ASP A 206 1.81 -5.01 -12.72
CA ASP A 206 1.12 -3.74 -12.61
C ASP A 206 -0.41 -3.92 -12.57
N VAL A 207 -1.08 -2.90 -12.05
CA VAL A 207 -2.53 -2.91 -11.80
C VAL A 207 -3.22 -1.67 -12.35
N SER A 208 -4.45 -1.84 -12.81
CA SER A 208 -5.33 -0.73 -13.17
C SER A 208 -6.76 -1.02 -12.70
N VAL A 209 -7.58 0.01 -12.60
CA VAL A 209 -8.96 -0.11 -12.11
C VAL A 209 -9.92 0.49 -13.13
N SER A 210 -11.00 -0.23 -13.39
CA SER A 210 -12.11 0.22 -14.22
C SER A 210 -13.43 0.13 -13.45
N ALA A 211 -14.43 0.89 -13.91
CA ALA A 211 -15.78 0.72 -13.39
C ALA A 211 -16.33 -0.64 -13.83
N SER A 212 -17.04 -1.32 -12.94
CA SER A 212 -17.80 -2.51 -13.32
C SER A 212 -19.18 -2.12 -13.85
N TYR A 213 -19.79 -2.98 -14.66
CA TYR A 213 -21.16 -2.83 -15.15
C TYR A 213 -21.91 -4.14 -14.96
N ASN A 214 -23.18 -4.07 -14.55
CA ASN A 214 -24.05 -5.23 -14.36
C ASN A 214 -23.47 -6.30 -13.40
N LEU A 215 -22.68 -5.86 -12.43
CA LEU A 215 -22.08 -6.68 -11.40
C LEU A 215 -22.45 -6.10 -10.02
N PRO A 216 -22.56 -6.92 -8.95
CA PRO A 216 -22.78 -6.42 -7.59
C PRO A 216 -21.57 -5.62 -7.06
N SER A 217 -20.37 -5.97 -7.50
CA SER A 217 -19.18 -5.16 -7.27
C SER A 217 -19.25 -3.85 -8.05
N ARG A 218 -18.54 -2.81 -7.59
CA ARG A 218 -18.53 -1.50 -8.26
C ARG A 218 -17.29 -1.29 -9.13
N TRP A 219 -16.21 -2.02 -8.84
CA TRP A 219 -14.91 -1.82 -9.47
C TRP A 219 -14.27 -3.13 -9.86
N ILE A 220 -13.48 -3.11 -10.93
CA ILE A 220 -12.63 -4.22 -11.34
C ILE A 220 -11.17 -3.78 -11.27
N ILE A 221 -10.36 -4.49 -10.49
CA ILE A 221 -8.91 -4.32 -10.45
C ILE A 221 -8.31 -5.32 -11.44
N HIS A 222 -7.80 -4.81 -12.55
CA HIS A 222 -7.08 -5.56 -13.56
C HIS A 222 -5.62 -5.71 -13.12
N VAL A 223 -5.11 -6.95 -13.10
CA VAL A 223 -3.72 -7.23 -12.73
C VAL A 223 -3.03 -8.03 -13.81
N ASN A 224 -1.87 -7.54 -14.29
CA ASN A 224 -1.01 -8.30 -15.19
C ASN A 224 -0.13 -9.26 -14.37
N GLY A 225 -0.71 -10.39 -13.96
CA GLY A 225 -0.05 -11.38 -13.10
C GLY A 225 1.04 -12.18 -13.84
N PRO A 226 2.01 -12.77 -13.12
CA PRO A 226 3.05 -13.59 -13.73
C PRO A 226 2.54 -14.94 -14.22
N SER A 227 3.34 -15.60 -15.05
CA SER A 227 3.23 -17.02 -15.36
C SER A 227 4.21 -17.83 -14.52
N HIS A 228 3.89 -19.10 -14.23
CA HIS A 228 4.73 -19.98 -13.40
C HIS A 228 6.11 -20.22 -14.03
N GLY A 229 6.21 -20.15 -15.36
CA GLY A 229 7.47 -20.25 -16.10
C GLY A 229 8.33 -18.98 -16.08
N ASP A 230 7.86 -17.88 -15.49
CA ASP A 230 8.63 -16.64 -15.42
C ASP A 230 9.80 -16.75 -14.43
N VAL A 231 10.89 -16.04 -14.73
CA VAL A 231 11.95 -15.81 -13.74
C VAL A 231 11.34 -15.10 -12.52
N ASN A 232 11.58 -15.65 -11.33
CA ASN A 232 11.05 -15.18 -10.04
C ASN A 232 9.51 -15.09 -10.01
N ALA A 233 8.83 -16.08 -10.60
CA ALA A 233 7.37 -16.14 -10.71
C ALA A 233 6.65 -15.91 -9.36
N TYR A 234 7.14 -16.50 -8.26
CA TYR A 234 6.52 -16.33 -6.94
C TYR A 234 6.68 -14.91 -6.37
N ASP A 235 7.84 -14.27 -6.55
CA ASP A 235 8.06 -12.88 -6.10
C ASP A 235 7.17 -11.91 -6.88
N LYS A 236 7.01 -12.16 -8.18
CA LYS A 236 6.08 -11.43 -9.04
C LYS A 236 4.63 -11.64 -8.62
N LEU A 237 4.27 -12.83 -8.17
CA LEU A 237 2.92 -13.13 -7.69
C LEU A 237 2.64 -12.38 -6.39
N GLU A 238 3.59 -12.39 -5.45
CA GLU A 238 3.52 -11.59 -4.22
C GLU A 238 3.38 -10.08 -4.54
N THR A 239 4.18 -9.59 -5.49
CA THR A 239 4.13 -8.19 -5.94
C THR A 239 2.78 -7.83 -6.57
N SER A 240 2.23 -8.71 -7.41
CA SER A 240 0.93 -8.52 -8.07
C SER A 240 -0.21 -8.42 -7.05
N VAL A 241 -0.22 -9.30 -6.05
CA VAL A 241 -1.20 -9.28 -4.96
C VAL A 241 -1.05 -7.99 -4.15
N LYS A 242 0.18 -7.63 -3.78
CA LYS A 242 0.47 -6.40 -3.03
C LYS A 242 -0.03 -5.16 -3.77
N ASN A 243 0.21 -5.06 -5.07
CA ASN A 243 -0.24 -3.94 -5.89
C ASN A 243 -1.77 -3.84 -5.95
N CYS A 244 -2.48 -4.96 -6.01
CA CYS A 244 -3.95 -4.97 -5.92
C CYS A 244 -4.45 -4.38 -4.60
N LEU A 245 -3.82 -4.76 -3.48
CA LEU A 245 -4.18 -4.26 -2.14
C LEU A 245 -3.86 -2.77 -1.99
N ILE A 246 -2.69 -2.32 -2.47
CA ILE A 246 -2.30 -0.91 -2.49
C ILE A 246 -3.34 -0.09 -3.26
N LEU A 247 -3.72 -0.53 -4.46
CA LEU A 247 -4.71 0.19 -5.28
C LEU A 247 -6.08 0.25 -4.59
N ALA A 248 -6.49 -0.83 -3.94
CA ALA A 248 -7.74 -0.87 -3.19
C ALA A 248 -7.73 0.11 -2.01
N ASP A 249 -6.63 0.21 -1.27
CA ASP A 249 -6.49 1.19 -0.19
C ASP A 249 -6.41 2.64 -0.71
N LEU A 250 -5.73 2.89 -1.83
CA LEU A 250 -5.71 4.21 -2.49
C LEU A 250 -7.12 4.67 -2.92
N LYS A 251 -7.99 3.72 -3.28
CA LYS A 251 -9.41 3.98 -3.60
C LYS A 251 -10.34 3.90 -2.39
N ASN A 252 -9.80 3.64 -1.20
CA ASN A 252 -10.51 3.53 0.07
C ASN A 252 -11.61 2.44 0.05
N PHE A 253 -11.33 1.31 -0.61
CA PHE A 253 -12.21 0.16 -0.66
C PHE A 253 -12.22 -0.58 0.68
N LYS A 254 -13.40 -1.02 1.13
CA LYS A 254 -13.55 -1.79 2.37
C LYS A 254 -13.46 -3.28 2.11
N SER A 255 -13.75 -3.74 0.89
CA SER A 255 -13.73 -5.15 0.54
C SER A 255 -13.18 -5.43 -0.86
N ILE A 256 -12.39 -6.49 -0.98
CA ILE A 256 -11.82 -6.96 -2.25
C ILE A 256 -12.05 -8.47 -2.40
N ALA A 257 -12.41 -8.90 -3.61
CA ALA A 257 -12.56 -10.30 -3.96
C ALA A 257 -11.41 -10.74 -4.90
N LEU A 258 -10.60 -11.67 -4.41
CA LEU A 258 -9.48 -12.27 -5.12
C LEU A 258 -9.90 -13.65 -5.66
N PRO A 259 -9.72 -13.91 -6.95
CA PRO A 259 -9.76 -15.28 -7.46
C PRO A 259 -8.47 -16.01 -7.06
N SER A 260 -8.33 -17.27 -7.49
CA SER A 260 -7.06 -17.99 -7.38
C SER A 260 -6.02 -17.47 -8.39
N ILE A 261 -5.46 -16.29 -8.10
CA ILE A 261 -4.48 -15.60 -8.96
C ILE A 261 -3.28 -16.52 -9.23
N GLY A 262 -2.84 -16.60 -10.48
CA GLY A 262 -1.70 -17.45 -10.88
C GLY A 262 -2.04 -18.93 -11.10
N SER A 263 -3.13 -19.45 -10.55
CA SER A 263 -3.60 -20.81 -10.87
C SER A 263 -4.34 -20.86 -12.22
N GLY A 264 -4.55 -22.05 -12.78
CA GLY A 264 -5.18 -22.21 -14.09
C GLY A 264 -4.21 -21.89 -15.24
N LYS A 265 -4.54 -20.89 -16.08
CA LYS A 265 -3.74 -20.57 -17.28
C LYS A 265 -2.30 -20.13 -16.99
N ALA A 266 -2.05 -19.50 -15.84
CA ALA A 266 -0.71 -19.08 -15.44
C ALA A 266 0.13 -20.25 -14.87
N GLY A 267 -0.47 -21.41 -14.63
CA GLY A 267 0.26 -22.67 -14.39
C GLY A 267 0.86 -22.83 -12.99
N PHE A 268 0.57 -21.95 -12.03
CA PHE A 268 1.07 -22.15 -10.67
C PHE A 268 0.35 -23.33 -9.99
N PRO A 269 1.09 -24.21 -9.28
CA PRO A 269 0.49 -25.19 -8.39
C PRO A 269 -0.44 -24.53 -7.35
N LYS A 270 -1.65 -25.07 -7.16
CA LYS A 270 -2.71 -24.45 -6.33
C LYS A 270 -2.26 -24.22 -4.88
N GLN A 271 -1.59 -25.20 -4.27
CA GLN A 271 -1.11 -25.09 -2.89
C GLN A 271 -0.08 -23.96 -2.73
N GLN A 272 0.91 -23.92 -3.61
CA GLN A 272 1.98 -22.92 -3.58
C GLN A 272 1.44 -21.52 -3.91
N ALA A 273 0.52 -21.40 -4.87
CA ALA A 273 -0.16 -20.13 -5.17
C ALA A 273 -0.94 -19.61 -3.95
N ALA A 274 -1.74 -20.47 -3.31
CA ALA A 274 -2.49 -20.10 -2.10
C ALA A 274 -1.55 -19.63 -0.98
N GLN A 275 -0.46 -20.38 -0.74
CA GLN A 275 0.56 -20.02 0.25
C GLN A 275 1.18 -18.65 -0.04
N THR A 276 1.62 -18.41 -1.29
CA THR A 276 2.23 -17.14 -1.70
C THR A 276 1.26 -15.97 -1.56
N ILE A 277 0.01 -16.15 -2.00
CA ILE A 277 -1.03 -15.10 -1.94
C ILE A 277 -1.37 -14.75 -0.50
N ILE A 278 -1.62 -15.76 0.34
CA ILE A 278 -1.95 -15.55 1.75
C ILE A 278 -0.77 -14.91 2.48
N LYS A 279 0.46 -15.36 2.21
CA LYS A 279 1.68 -14.74 2.75
C LYS A 279 1.79 -13.27 2.33
N ALA A 280 1.57 -12.95 1.06
CA ALA A 280 1.61 -11.59 0.54
C ALA A 280 0.58 -10.67 1.22
N ILE A 281 -0.65 -11.18 1.42
CA ILE A 281 -1.73 -10.46 2.11
C ILE A 281 -1.39 -10.23 3.59
N CYS A 282 -0.89 -11.26 4.26
CA CYS A 282 -0.43 -11.15 5.65
C CYS A 282 0.70 -10.12 5.75
N ASN A 283 1.74 -10.24 4.93
CA ASN A 283 2.84 -9.28 4.86
C ASN A 283 2.33 -7.85 4.59
N TYR A 284 1.34 -7.69 3.71
CA TYR A 284 0.73 -6.39 3.45
C TYR A 284 0.09 -5.80 4.71
N PHE A 285 -0.79 -6.53 5.40
CA PHE A 285 -1.45 -6.03 6.61
C PHE A 285 -0.53 -5.92 7.83
N VAL A 286 0.57 -6.67 7.85
CA VAL A 286 1.63 -6.57 8.86
C VAL A 286 2.37 -5.24 8.70
N ASN A 287 2.63 -4.81 7.46
CA ASN A 287 3.45 -3.64 7.15
C ASN A 287 2.61 -2.36 6.94
N VAL A 288 1.35 -2.48 6.51
CA VAL A 288 0.46 -1.34 6.30
C VAL A 288 -0.31 -1.04 7.57
N MET A 289 -0.09 0.16 8.09
CA MET A 289 -0.45 0.44 9.48
C MET A 289 -1.83 1.09 9.66
N SER A 290 -2.47 1.50 8.56
CA SER A 290 -3.93 1.58 8.48
C SER A 290 -4.43 1.20 7.09
N SER A 291 -5.13 0.08 7.00
CA SER A 291 -5.82 -0.33 5.78
C SER A 291 -7.32 -0.05 5.85
N SER A 292 -7.86 0.49 4.77
CA SER A 292 -9.30 0.67 4.55
C SER A 292 -10.00 -0.69 4.39
N LEU A 293 -9.28 -1.69 3.87
CA LEU A 293 -9.75 -3.06 3.71
C LEU A 293 -10.10 -3.72 5.06
N LYS A 294 -11.39 -4.06 5.18
CA LYS A 294 -11.98 -4.81 6.28
C LYS A 294 -12.19 -6.27 5.94
N GLN A 295 -12.37 -6.59 4.65
CA GLN A 295 -12.68 -7.93 4.20
C GLN A 295 -11.97 -8.27 2.89
N ILE A 296 -11.41 -9.47 2.81
CA ILE A 296 -10.84 -10.07 1.60
C ILE A 296 -11.54 -11.40 1.38
N TYR A 297 -12.13 -11.58 0.20
CA TYR A 297 -12.76 -12.82 -0.20
C TYR A 297 -11.84 -13.58 -1.14
N PHE A 298 -11.55 -14.84 -0.86
CA PHE A 298 -10.99 -15.78 -1.84
C PHE A 298 -12.16 -16.48 -2.52
N VAL A 299 -12.49 -16.05 -3.74
CA VAL A 299 -13.61 -16.60 -4.50
C VAL A 299 -13.11 -17.73 -5.38
N LEU A 300 -13.49 -18.96 -5.01
CA LEU A 300 -12.96 -20.19 -5.59
C LEU A 300 -14.13 -21.06 -6.07
N TYR A 301 -13.94 -21.80 -7.15
CA TYR A 301 -14.99 -22.68 -7.69
C TYR A 301 -14.78 -24.15 -7.30
N ASP A 302 -13.55 -24.63 -7.46
CA ASP A 302 -13.21 -26.04 -7.27
C ASP A 302 -12.76 -26.38 -5.84
N MET A 303 -13.07 -27.60 -5.41
CA MET A 303 -12.79 -28.08 -4.05
C MET A 303 -11.29 -28.20 -3.74
N GLU A 304 -10.45 -28.43 -4.75
CA GLU A 304 -9.00 -28.53 -4.55
C GLU A 304 -8.41 -27.17 -4.18
N SER A 305 -8.78 -26.10 -4.91
CA SER A 305 -8.41 -24.73 -4.56
C SER A 305 -8.97 -24.33 -3.20
N ILE A 306 -10.24 -24.65 -2.91
CA ILE A 306 -10.85 -24.39 -1.59
C ILE A 306 -10.06 -25.09 -0.48
N GLY A 307 -9.69 -26.35 -0.69
CA GLY A 307 -8.86 -27.12 0.24
C GLY A 307 -7.50 -26.49 0.47
N ALA A 308 -6.82 -26.04 -0.59
CA ALA A 308 -5.53 -25.35 -0.51
C ALA A 308 -5.61 -24.07 0.33
N TYR A 309 -6.56 -23.17 0.03
CA TYR A 309 -6.73 -21.93 0.77
C TYR A 309 -7.18 -22.17 2.21
N THR A 310 -8.09 -23.11 2.45
CA THR A 310 -8.56 -23.43 3.81
C THR A 310 -7.43 -24.02 4.65
N SER A 311 -6.60 -24.90 4.07
CA SER A 311 -5.41 -25.46 4.74
C SER A 311 -4.39 -24.38 5.09
N GLU A 312 -4.08 -23.47 4.16
CA GLU A 312 -3.14 -22.38 4.42
C GLU A 312 -3.68 -21.37 5.44
N LEU A 313 -4.98 -21.07 5.43
CA LEU A 313 -5.60 -20.23 6.46
C LEU A 313 -5.57 -20.90 7.84
N ALA A 314 -5.80 -22.21 7.92
CA ALA A 314 -5.73 -22.94 9.20
C ALA A 314 -4.33 -22.87 9.84
N LYS A 315 -3.26 -22.80 9.03
CA LYS A 315 -1.88 -22.64 9.52
C LYS A 315 -1.62 -21.27 10.16
N LEU A 316 -2.48 -20.28 9.90
CA LEU A 316 -2.36 -18.94 10.46
C LEU A 316 -3.05 -18.79 11.83
N ASP A 317 -3.98 -19.70 12.16
CA ASP A 317 -4.74 -19.70 13.41
C ASP A 317 -4.11 -20.60 14.50
N GLY A 318 -3.13 -21.45 14.15
CA GLY A 318 -2.38 -22.33 15.05
C GLY A 318 -1.04 -21.76 15.50
#